data_AF-A0A6N0GW29-F1
#
_entry.id   AF-A0A6N0GW29-F1
#
_cell.length_a   1.000
_cell.length_b   1.000
_cell.length_c   1.000
_cell.angle_alpha   90.00
_cell.angle_beta   90.00
_cell.angle_gamma   90.00
#
_symmetry.space_group_name_H-M   'P 1'
#
loop_
_entity.id
_entity.type
_entity.pdbx_description
1 polymer ?
#
loop_
_entity_poly.entity_id
_entity_poly.type
_entity_poly.pdbx_seq_one_letter_code
_entity_poly.pdbx_strand_id
1 'polypeptide(L)'
;DLQIVGASPETLCKVEKNVVFNHAIAGTTKRGETPEEDEKLGAALLASEKDRAEHIMLVDLARNDVNRVCEPRSVKVDHLMRLEK
;
A
#
# COMPACT_ATOMS: atom_id res chain seq x y z
N ASP A 1 18.47 13.43 26.67
CA ASP A 1 17.12 13.02 26.23
C ASP A 1 17.15 12.53 24.80
N LEU A 2 16.41 11.46 24.49
CA LEU A 2 16.30 10.94 23.12
C LEU A 2 15.15 11.67 22.40
N GLN A 3 15.40 12.11 21.17
CA GLN A 3 14.40 12.71 20.29
C GLN A 3 14.32 11.93 18.98
N ILE A 4 13.10 11.74 18.45
CA ILE A 4 12.83 11.04 17.20
C ILE A 4 11.97 11.94 16.31
N VAL A 5 12.39 12.13 15.06
CA VAL A 5 11.67 12.87 14.02
C VAL A 5 11.61 12.00 12.77
N GLY A 6 10.44 11.88 12.16
CA GLY A 6 10.24 11.09 10.94
C GLY A 6 8.96 11.48 10.21
N ALA A 7 8.94 11.19 8.91
CA ALA A 7 7.79 11.38 8.03
C ALA A 7 7.49 10.04 7.34
N SER A 8 6.77 9.14 8.03
CA SER A 8 6.43 7.83 7.48
C SER A 8 5.44 7.99 6.32
N PRO A 9 5.73 7.47 5.12
CA PRO A 9 4.78 7.47 4.01
C PRO A 9 3.69 6.38 4.17
N GLU A 10 3.90 5.41 5.06
CA GLU A 10 3.07 4.22 5.18
C GLU A 10 2.56 4.02 6.61
N THR A 11 1.31 3.56 6.73
CA THR A 11 0.69 3.22 8.02
C THR A 11 0.72 1.71 8.21
N LEU A 12 1.48 1.24 9.21
CA LEU A 12 1.56 -0.18 9.55
C LEU A 12 0.17 -0.77 9.88
N CYS A 13 -0.57 -0.10 10.77
CA CYS A 13 -1.92 -0.52 11.15
C CYS A 13 -2.67 0.66 11.79
N LYS A 14 -3.96 0.77 11.51
CA LYS A 14 -4.89 1.66 12.22
C LYS A 14 -6.07 0.84 12.70
N VAL A 15 -6.50 1.07 13.94
CA VAL A 15 -7.71 0.45 14.50
C VAL A 15 -8.69 1.55 14.88
N GLU A 16 -9.89 1.51 14.30
CA GLU A 16 -10.94 2.49 14.57
C GLU A 16 -12.31 1.82 14.53
N LYS A 17 -13.15 2.08 15.54
CA LYS A 17 -14.52 1.53 15.65
C LYS A 17 -14.57 0.01 15.43
N ASN A 18 -13.61 -0.71 16.01
CA ASN A 18 -13.45 -2.17 15.90
C ASN A 18 -13.16 -2.68 14.47
N VAL A 19 -12.57 -1.83 13.62
CA VAL A 19 -12.10 -2.18 12.28
C VAL A 19 -10.59 -1.99 12.21
N VAL A 20 -9.88 -3.02 11.73
CA VAL A 20 -8.43 -2.98 11.45
C VAL A 20 -8.23 -2.55 10.00
N PHE A 21 -7.37 -1.54 9.80
CA PHE A 21 -6.94 -1.06 8.49
C PHE A 21 -5.43 -1.27 8.37
N ASN A 22 -5.01 -1.80 7.23
CA ASN A 22 -3.60 -1.91 6.84
C ASN A 22 -3.46 -1.35 5.42
N HIS A 23 -2.38 -0.62 5.16
CA HIS A 23 -2.11 -0.05 3.85
C HIS A 23 -0.73 -0.49 3.39
N ALA A 24 -0.68 -1.61 2.67
CA ALA A 24 0.55 -2.13 2.08
C ALA A 24 0.93 -1.34 0.81
N ILE A 25 2.13 -0.77 0.80
CA ILE A 25 2.70 -0.05 -0.33
C ILE A 25 3.89 -0.82 -0.91
N ALA A 26 3.89 -1.01 -2.23
CA ALA A 26 4.99 -1.63 -2.97
C ALA A 26 5.01 -1.12 -4.40
N GLY A 27 6.20 -1.11 -5.00
CA GLY A 27 6.45 -0.48 -6.28
C GLY A 27 6.62 1.03 -6.12
N THR A 28 7.64 1.60 -6.77
CA THR A 28 7.90 3.04 -6.73
C THR A 28 8.49 3.47 -8.04
N THR A 29 8.09 4.65 -8.50
CA THR A 29 8.70 5.33 -9.64
C THR A 29 8.91 6.79 -9.27
N LYS A 30 9.83 7.46 -9.97
CA LYS A 30 10.03 8.90 -9.80
C LYS A 30 8.76 9.66 -10.22
N ARG A 31 8.55 10.85 -9.67
CA ARG A 31 7.55 11.78 -10.20
C ARG A 31 8.02 12.34 -11.55
N GLY A 32 7.09 12.61 -12.45
CA GLY A 32 7.37 13.29 -13.72
C GLY A 32 7.63 14.78 -13.52
N GLU A 33 8.39 15.40 -14.43
CA GLU A 33 8.59 16.85 -14.43
C GLU A 33 7.35 17.59 -14.96
N THR A 34 6.54 16.91 -15.77
CA THR A 34 5.23 17.39 -16.25
C THR A 34 4.10 16.43 -15.86
N PRO A 35 2.84 16.89 -15.82
CA PRO A 35 1.69 16.01 -15.57
C PRO A 35 1.63 14.80 -16.51
N GLU A 36 1.96 15.00 -17.79
CA GLU A 36 1.93 13.95 -18.80
C GLU A 36 3.05 12.91 -18.58
N GLU A 37 4.26 13.37 -18.18
CA GLU A 37 5.33 12.44 -17.81
C GLU A 37 4.96 11.64 -16.55
N ASP A 38 4.35 12.30 -15.56
CA ASP A 38 3.94 11.69 -14.30
C ASP A 38 2.89 10.60 -14.51
N GLU A 39 1.89 10.86 -15.36
CA GLU A 39 0.88 9.89 -15.76
C GLU A 39 1.49 8.71 -16.51
N LYS A 40 2.44 8.97 -17.42
CA LYS A 40 3.13 7.91 -18.16
C LYS A 40 3.96 7.01 -17.24
N LEU A 41 4.68 7.59 -16.28
CA LEU A 41 5.47 6.85 -15.30
C LEU A 41 4.58 6.02 -14.38
N GLY A 42 3.47 6.60 -13.91
CA GLY A 42 2.47 5.88 -13.11
C GLY A 42 1.84 4.71 -13.89
N ALA A 43 1.46 4.92 -15.16
CA ALA A 43 0.93 3.87 -16.01
C ALA A 43 1.95 2.74 -16.26
N ALA A 44 3.23 3.09 -16.44
CA ALA A 44 4.30 2.11 -16.58
C ALA A 44 4.51 1.29 -15.30
N LEU A 45 4.46 1.93 -14.12
CA LEU A 45 4.53 1.23 -12.83
C LEU A 45 3.34 0.28 -12.65
N LEU A 46 2.12 0.73 -12.97
CA LEU A 46 0.91 -0.09 -12.92
C LEU A 46 0.95 -1.27 -13.90
N ALA A 47 1.68 -1.17 -15.01
CA ALA A 47 1.82 -2.24 -15.99
C ALA A 47 2.99 -3.21 -15.70
N SER A 48 3.90 -2.85 -14.77
CA SER A 48 5.07 -3.66 -14.44
C SER A 48 4.66 -4.98 -13.78
N GLU A 49 4.91 -6.11 -14.46
CA GLU A 49 4.62 -7.44 -13.93
C GLU A 49 5.34 -7.69 -12.59
N LYS A 50 6.59 -7.23 -12.49
CA LYS A 50 7.40 -7.33 -11.28
C LYS A 50 6.73 -6.58 -10.11
N ASP A 51 6.46 -5.29 -10.27
CA ASP A 51 5.94 -4.45 -9.18
C ASP A 51 4.53 -4.89 -8.76
N ARG A 52 3.70 -5.33 -9.71
CA ARG A 52 2.39 -5.91 -9.41
C ARG A 52 2.49 -7.20 -8.60
N ALA A 53 3.43 -8.09 -8.95
CA ALA A 53 3.63 -9.33 -8.22
C ALA A 53 4.10 -9.06 -6.78
N GLU A 54 5.03 -8.11 -6.59
CA GLU A 54 5.48 -7.67 -5.27
C GLU A 54 4.34 -7.06 -4.45
N HIS A 55 3.51 -6.18 -5.05
CA HIS A 55 2.37 -5.57 -4.37
C HIS A 55 1.33 -6.60 -3.94
N ILE A 56 0.95 -7.52 -4.84
CA ILE A 56 -0.01 -8.59 -4.53
C ILE A 56 0.50 -9.46 -3.38
N MET A 57 1.78 -9.85 -3.40
CA MET A 57 2.39 -10.62 -2.33
C MET A 57 2.27 -9.90 -0.96
N LEU A 58 2.55 -8.60 -0.90
CA LEU A 58 2.44 -7.83 0.35
C LEU A 58 0.98 -7.66 0.80
N VAL A 59 0.05 -7.46 -0.13
CA VAL A 59 -1.39 -7.40 0.18
C VAL A 59 -1.86 -8.73 0.76
N ASP A 60 -1.45 -9.85 0.19
CA ASP A 60 -1.82 -11.18 0.71
C ASP A 60 -1.19 -11.45 2.08
N LEU A 61 0.06 -11.02 2.31
CA LEU A 61 0.68 -11.09 3.63
C LEU A 61 -0.10 -10.25 4.66
N ALA A 62 -0.44 -9.00 4.32
CA ALA A 62 -1.24 -8.13 5.19
C ALA A 62 -2.62 -8.73 5.50
N ARG A 63 -3.29 -9.32 4.50
CA ARG A 63 -4.56 -10.03 4.70
C ARG A 63 -4.40 -11.21 5.65
N ASN A 64 -3.32 -11.96 5.53
CA ASN A 64 -3.02 -13.07 6.43
C ASN A 64 -2.85 -12.58 7.87
N ASP A 65 -2.09 -11.50 8.08
CA ASP A 65 -1.87 -10.95 9.42
C ASP A 65 -3.14 -10.40 10.05
N VAL A 66 -3.96 -9.65 9.29
CA VAL A 66 -5.24 -9.13 9.77
C VAL A 66 -6.23 -10.26 10.09
N ASN A 67 -6.28 -11.32 9.26
CA ASN A 67 -7.14 -12.48 9.49
C ASN A 67 -6.86 -13.21 10.81
N ARG A 68 -5.65 -13.10 11.39
CA ARG A 68 -5.32 -13.75 12.66
C ARG A 68 -6.09 -13.19 13.85
N VAL A 69 -6.61 -11.97 13.73
CA VAL A 69 -7.25 -11.21 14.81
C VAL A 69 -8.63 -10.67 14.46
N CYS A 70 -9.11 -10.92 13.23
CA CYS A 70 -10.43 -10.47 12.76
C CYS A 70 -11.38 -11.64 12.55
N GLU A 71 -12.69 -11.33 12.49
CA GLU A 71 -13.72 -12.31 12.21
C GLU A 71 -13.50 -12.97 10.83
N PRO A 72 -13.65 -14.30 10.71
CA PRO A 72 -13.54 -14.96 9.42
C PRO A 72 -14.47 -14.32 8.38
N ARG A 73 -13.95 -14.10 7.17
CA ARG A 73 -14.66 -13.46 6.03
C ARG A 73 -14.97 -11.97 6.20
N SER A 74 -14.57 -11.32 7.30
CA SER A 74 -14.69 -9.85 7.43
C SER A 74 -13.56 -9.10 6.71
N VAL A 75 -12.43 -9.76 6.46
CA VAL A 75 -11.26 -9.16 5.81
C VAL A 75 -11.47 -9.05 4.30
N LYS A 76 -11.35 -7.82 3.80
CA LYS A 76 -11.51 -7.47 2.38
C LYS A 76 -10.43 -6.48 1.95
N VAL A 77 -10.16 -6.44 0.65
CA VAL A 77 -9.26 -5.46 0.03
C VAL A 77 -10.14 -4.39 -0.61
N ASP A 78 -10.12 -3.17 -0.06
CA ASP A 78 -10.93 -2.06 -0.58
C ASP A 78 -10.32 -1.43 -1.85
N HIS A 79 -8.99 -1.38 -1.93
CA HIS A 79 -8.24 -0.89 -3.07
C HIS A 79 -7.05 -1.80 -3.36
N LEU A 80 -6.84 -2.13 -4.65
CA LEU A 80 -5.74 -2.97 -5.11
C LEU A 80 -5.02 -2.25 -6.25
N MET A 81 -3.68 -2.19 -6.21
CA MET A 81 -2.85 -1.54 -7.23
C MET A 81 -3.30 -0.10 -7.55
N ARG A 82 -3.58 0.70 -6.52
CA ARG A 82 -3.88 2.13 -6.67
C ARG A 82 -2.58 2.93 -6.60
N LEU A 83 -2.42 3.90 -7.49
CA LEU A 83 -1.30 4.85 -7.41
C LEU A 83 -1.55 5.87 -6.31
N GLU A 84 -0.53 6.10 -5.49
CA GLU A 84 -0.42 7.20 -4.53
C GLU A 84 0.63 8.19 -5.05
N LYS A 85 0.39 9.50 -4.86
CA LYS A 85 1.22 10.59 -5.42
C LYS A 85 1.89 11.43 -4.37
#